data_AF-A0AAV5KE98-F1
#
_entry.id   AF-A0AAV5KE98-F1
#
_cell.length_a   1.000
_cell.length_b   1.000
_cell.length_c   1.000
_cell.angle_alpha   90.00
_cell.angle_beta   90.00
_cell.angle_gamma   90.00
#
_symmetry.space_group_name_H-M   'P 1'
#
loop_
_entity.id
_entity.type
_entity.pdbx_description
1 polymer ?
#
loop_
_entity_poly.entity_id
_entity_poly.type
_entity_poly.pdbx_seq_one_letter_code
_entity_poly.pdbx_strand_id
1 'polypeptide(L)'
;MGSKHVLQKQKLELLDIIKEAMFIPVRNINFFLFIIITSFPLFCLLVSSEILLQSTFTEISHTLNYQPSFHVLFIWPTPFDIITNLGDELLYRLVQLSLLYLVPLHLLEFCSAFMTINVASDIYTEERKMSLKEIVQKPIHKAKLRAAFITSLYAHVLSTTTLLGLMWLVTTYYAIFWNSVVSVFLAVFHGAAFVALLMKYMEWSAAWKMSVVISIVEEKYGMDALVISDYFNSGSERRGLFLMLFFYGWDFVIRAVSLYWNGIMLQVCFFCLCNMMKWMASMVYFYDCKSRVLEKELDEEMGKKIKGIDEQSSLARE
;
A
#
# COMPACT_ATOMS: atom_id res chain seq x y z
N MET A 1 -20.46 -18.15 17.22
CA MET A 1 -19.18 -18.83 17.52
C MET A 1 -18.24 -18.97 16.31
N GLY A 2 -18.73 -18.93 15.06
CA GLY A 2 -17.90 -19.05 13.85
C GLY A 2 -17.03 -17.84 13.47
N SER A 3 -17.43 -16.58 13.75
CA SER A 3 -16.63 -15.42 13.30
C SER A 3 -15.29 -15.26 14.03
N LYS A 4 -15.24 -15.59 15.33
CA LYS A 4 -14.01 -15.54 16.13
C LYS A 4 -12.96 -16.52 15.61
N HIS A 5 -13.38 -17.75 15.27
CA HIS A 5 -12.48 -18.78 14.76
C HIS A 5 -11.93 -18.44 13.36
N VAL A 6 -12.76 -17.87 12.48
CA VAL A 6 -12.33 -17.40 11.16
C VAL A 6 -11.34 -16.23 11.27
N LEU A 7 -11.61 -15.25 12.14
CA LEU A 7 -10.72 -14.12 12.37
C LEU A 7 -9.37 -14.57 12.96
N GLN A 8 -9.39 -15.54 13.89
CA GLN A 8 -8.19 -16.08 14.51
C GLN A 8 -7.33 -16.87 13.50
N LYS A 9 -7.95 -17.67 12.63
CA LYS A 9 -7.26 -18.35 11.53
C LYS A 9 -6.61 -17.35 10.57
N GLN A 10 -7.33 -16.30 10.16
CA GLN A 10 -6.80 -15.25 9.29
C GLN A 10 -5.64 -14.48 9.93
N LYS A 11 -5.71 -14.20 11.23
CA LYS A 11 -4.63 -13.54 11.97
C LYS A 11 -3.37 -14.40 12.01
N LEU A 12 -3.53 -15.72 12.21
CA LEU A 12 -2.40 -16.65 12.19
C LEU A 12 -1.73 -16.68 10.82
N GLU A 13 -2.52 -16.77 9.75
CA GLU A 13 -2.03 -16.77 8.37
C GLU A 13 -1.36 -15.45 7.95
N LEU A 14 -1.86 -14.30 8.43
CA LEU A 14 -1.21 -13.00 8.22
C LEU A 14 0.14 -12.92 8.93
N LEU A 15 0.23 -13.44 10.16
CA LEU A 15 1.49 -13.50 10.87
C LEU A 15 2.49 -14.40 10.14
N ASP A 16 2.04 -15.48 9.51
CA ASP A 16 2.89 -16.35 8.70
C ASP A 16 3.46 -15.61 7.48
N ILE A 17 2.65 -14.83 6.76
CA ILE A 17 3.12 -13.99 5.64
C ILE A 17 4.16 -12.97 6.11
N ILE A 18 3.85 -12.23 7.18
CA ILE A 18 4.77 -11.20 7.73
C ILE A 18 6.06 -11.84 8.23
N LYS A 19 5.95 -12.98 8.90
CA LYS A 19 7.09 -13.76 9.40
C LYS A 19 7.98 -14.20 8.25
N GLU A 20 7.42 -14.79 7.19
CA GLU A 20 8.21 -15.23 6.04
C GLU A 20 8.88 -14.03 5.34
N ALA A 21 8.15 -12.91 5.18
CA ALA A 21 8.73 -11.68 4.65
C ALA A 21 9.90 -11.15 5.49
N MET A 22 9.86 -11.28 6.82
CA MET A 22 10.96 -10.89 7.72
C MET A 22 12.15 -11.84 7.62
N PHE A 23 11.92 -13.12 7.33
CA PHE A 23 13.00 -14.09 7.23
C PHE A 23 13.86 -13.90 5.98
N ILE A 24 13.33 -13.37 4.88
CA ILE A 24 14.10 -13.13 3.63
C ILE A 24 15.38 -12.30 3.89
N PRO A 25 15.32 -11.08 4.45
CA PRO A 25 16.53 -10.28 4.74
C PRO A 25 17.41 -10.88 5.85
N VAL A 26 16.83 -11.58 6.84
CA VAL A 26 17.58 -12.21 7.93
C VAL A 26 18.39 -13.41 7.43
N ARG A 27 17.88 -14.17 6.46
CA ARG A 27 18.57 -15.31 5.86
C ARG A 27 19.77 -14.90 5.00
N ASN A 28 19.78 -13.68 4.47
CA ASN A 28 20.85 -13.16 3.63
C ASN A 28 21.24 -11.70 3.98
N ILE A 29 22.28 -11.55 4.80
CA ILE A 29 22.81 -10.24 5.21
C ILE A 29 23.25 -9.37 4.01
N ASN A 30 23.77 -9.98 2.94
CA ASN A 30 24.16 -9.23 1.74
C ASN A 30 22.95 -8.59 1.06
N PHE A 31 21.81 -9.29 1.05
CA PHE A 31 20.55 -8.77 0.55
C PHE A 31 20.04 -7.63 1.44
N PHE A 32 20.13 -7.77 2.77
CA PHE A 32 19.79 -6.69 3.70
C PHE A 32 20.62 -5.42 3.47
N LEU A 33 21.95 -5.56 3.32
CA LEU A 33 22.84 -4.44 3.01
C LEU A 33 22.51 -3.79 1.66
N PHE A 34 22.20 -4.62 0.65
CA PHE A 34 21.80 -4.14 -0.67
C PHE A 34 20.49 -3.32 -0.63
N ILE A 35 19.51 -3.75 0.16
CA ILE A 35 18.26 -3.00 0.37
C ILE A 35 18.54 -1.64 1.00
N ILE A 36 19.41 -1.58 2.03
CA ILE A 36 19.78 -0.32 2.69
C ILE A 36 20.40 0.66 1.68
N ILE A 37 21.37 0.19 0.88
CA ILE A 37 22.04 1.02 -0.13
C ILE A 37 21.04 1.53 -1.16
N THR A 38 20.18 0.65 -1.66
CA THR A 38 19.21 1.00 -2.70
C THR A 38 18.10 1.92 -2.20
N SER A 39 17.76 1.84 -0.92
CA SER A 39 16.76 2.70 -0.27
C SER A 39 17.33 4.04 0.18
N PHE A 40 18.65 4.25 0.13
CA PHE A 40 19.27 5.48 0.60
C PHE A 40 18.80 6.75 -0.14
N PRO A 41 18.64 6.76 -1.48
CA PRO A 41 18.10 7.93 -2.18
C PRO A 41 16.66 8.26 -1.74
N LEU A 42 15.83 7.22 -1.55
CA LEU A 42 14.47 7.37 -1.03
C LEU A 42 14.49 7.95 0.39
N PHE A 43 15.39 7.45 1.24
CA PHE A 43 15.59 7.95 2.60
C PHE A 43 15.93 9.44 2.63
N CYS A 44 16.92 9.87 1.83
CA CYS A 44 17.31 11.29 1.78
C CYS A 44 16.14 12.18 1.35
N LEU A 45 15.41 11.79 0.31
CA LEU A 45 14.28 12.58 -0.19
C LEU A 45 13.13 12.61 0.83
N LEU A 46 12.86 11.50 1.52
CA LEU A 46 11.87 11.45 2.60
C LEU A 46 12.24 12.37 3.76
N VAL A 47 13.50 12.39 4.21
CA VAL A 47 13.94 13.32 5.27
C VAL A 47 13.69 14.77 4.86
N SER A 48 14.08 15.16 3.65
CA SER A 48 13.82 16.51 3.15
C SER A 48 12.32 16.83 3.05
N SER A 49 11.52 15.86 2.59
CA SER A 49 10.08 16.01 2.45
C SER A 49 9.37 16.14 3.79
N GLU A 50 9.75 15.34 4.78
CA GLU A 50 9.16 15.37 6.13
C GLU A 50 9.53 16.65 6.89
N ILE A 51 10.76 17.15 6.75
CA ILE A 51 11.15 18.46 7.30
C ILE A 51 10.28 19.57 6.71
N LEU A 52 10.10 19.58 5.40
CA LEU A 52 9.28 20.57 4.71
C LEU A 52 7.80 20.45 5.13
N LEU A 53 7.29 19.21 5.24
CA LEU A 53 5.93 18.92 5.68
C LEU A 53 5.67 19.44 7.10
N GLN A 54 6.52 19.09 8.06
CA GLN A 54 6.38 19.51 9.45
C GLN A 54 6.48 21.04 9.59
N SER A 55 7.45 21.66 8.91
CA SER A 55 7.58 23.13 8.88
C SER A 55 6.32 23.79 8.35
N THR A 56 5.75 23.27 7.26
CA THR A 56 4.52 23.80 6.66
C THR A 56 3.33 23.65 7.59
N PHE A 57 3.18 22.50 8.26
CA PHE A 57 2.12 22.28 9.25
C PHE A 57 2.23 23.22 10.44
N THR A 58 3.43 23.43 10.98
CA THR A 58 3.64 24.37 12.09
C THR A 58 3.25 25.78 11.69
N GLU A 59 3.65 26.23 10.50
CA GLU A 59 3.32 27.56 9.98
C GLU A 59 1.81 27.74 9.75
N ILE A 60 1.15 26.75 9.13
CA ILE A 60 -0.31 26.73 8.96
C ILE A 60 -1.02 26.79 10.31
N SER A 61 -0.57 26.02 11.30
CA SER A 61 -1.17 26.00 12.64
C SER A 61 -1.04 27.35 13.36
N HIS A 62 0.08 28.04 13.16
CA HIS A 62 0.30 29.37 13.75
C HIS A 62 -0.60 30.41 13.09
N THR A 63 -0.71 30.39 11.76
CA THR A 63 -1.61 31.27 11.00
C THR A 63 -3.08 31.06 11.41
N LEU A 64 -3.51 29.81 11.58
CA LEU A 64 -4.86 29.48 12.06
C LEU A 64 -5.11 29.96 13.50
N ASN A 65 -4.12 29.88 14.39
CA ASN A 65 -4.25 30.32 15.77
C ASN A 65 -4.19 31.85 15.93
N TYR A 66 -3.58 32.58 15.00
CA TYR A 66 -3.39 34.04 15.08
C TYR A 66 -4.61 34.85 14.62
N GLN A 67 -5.72 34.21 14.26
CA GLN A 67 -6.92 34.88 13.77
C GLN A 67 -8.07 34.86 14.82
N PRO A 68 -7.94 35.52 15.99
CA PRO A 68 -9.01 35.66 16.95
C PRO A 68 -9.86 36.89 16.59
N SER A 69 -10.51 36.88 15.43
CA SER A 69 -11.52 37.90 15.12
C SER A 69 -12.92 37.29 15.29
N PHE A 70 -13.60 37.80 16.32
CA PHE A 70 -14.97 37.46 16.76
C PHE A 70 -16.04 37.46 15.65
N HIS A 71 -15.71 37.93 14.45
CA HIS A 71 -16.56 37.91 13.26
C HIS A 71 -16.49 36.61 12.42
N VAL A 72 -15.53 35.71 12.69
CA VAL A 72 -15.38 34.41 12.01
C VAL A 72 -16.16 33.30 12.72
N LEU A 73 -16.92 33.61 13.78
CA LEU A 73 -17.64 32.61 14.57
C LEU A 73 -18.79 31.91 13.81
N PHE A 74 -19.22 32.45 12.66
CA PHE A 74 -20.36 31.93 11.90
C PHE A 74 -20.02 31.36 10.52
N ILE A 75 -18.79 31.54 10.02
CA ILE A 75 -18.38 31.07 8.69
C ILE A 75 -16.95 30.56 8.79
N TRP A 76 -16.77 29.25 8.98
CA TRP A 76 -15.47 28.65 8.72
C TRP A 76 -15.20 28.77 7.22
N PRO A 77 -14.01 29.23 6.80
CA PRO A 77 -13.73 29.40 5.39
C PRO A 77 -13.80 28.04 4.69
N THR A 78 -14.46 27.98 3.54
CA THR A 78 -14.40 26.79 2.68
C THR A 78 -12.92 26.50 2.34
N PRO A 79 -12.53 25.28 1.94
CA PRO A 79 -11.14 24.99 1.56
C PRO A 79 -10.57 26.00 0.54
N PHE A 80 -11.45 26.55 -0.31
CA PHE A 80 -11.12 27.62 -1.25
C PHE A 80 -10.83 28.96 -0.57
N ASP A 81 -11.61 29.34 0.44
CA ASP A 81 -11.37 30.56 1.23
C ASP A 81 -10.08 30.46 2.08
N ILE A 82 -9.68 29.25 2.49
CA ILE A 82 -8.39 29.01 3.16
C ILE A 82 -7.24 29.20 2.16
N ILE A 83 -7.38 28.70 0.93
CA ILE A 83 -6.38 28.86 -0.13
C ILE A 83 -6.22 30.34 -0.52
N THR A 84 -7.31 31.11 -0.59
CA THR A 84 -7.25 32.54 -0.92
C THR A 84 -6.67 33.41 0.19
N ASN A 85 -6.73 32.95 1.45
CA ASN A 85 -6.16 33.64 2.61
C ASN A 85 -4.75 33.15 2.96
N LEU A 86 -4.26 32.09 2.31
CA LEU A 86 -2.90 31.59 2.50
C LEU A 86 -1.93 32.49 1.74
N GLY A 87 -0.89 32.98 2.40
CA GLY A 87 0.14 33.80 1.75
C GLY A 87 0.81 33.07 0.58
N ASP A 88 1.20 33.80 -0.46
CA ASP A 88 1.80 33.25 -1.68
C ASP A 88 2.99 32.31 -1.40
N GLU A 89 3.77 32.60 -0.36
CA GLU A 89 4.91 31.77 0.06
C GLU A 89 4.46 30.38 0.58
N LEU A 90 3.37 30.31 1.34
CA LEU A 90 2.81 29.05 1.84
C LEU A 90 2.21 28.22 0.71
N LEU A 91 1.52 28.87 -0.23
CA LEU A 91 1.00 28.20 -1.43
C LEU A 91 2.14 27.63 -2.27
N TYR A 92 3.21 28.39 -2.47
CA TYR A 92 4.40 27.91 -3.18
C TYR A 92 5.01 26.69 -2.48
N ARG A 93 5.17 26.72 -1.15
CA ARG A 93 5.67 25.56 -0.36
C ARG A 93 4.75 24.34 -0.50
N LEU A 94 3.43 24.51 -0.48
CA LEU A 94 2.46 23.43 -0.67
C LEU A 94 2.50 22.84 -2.08
N VAL A 95 2.62 23.68 -3.11
CA VAL A 95 2.77 23.22 -4.51
C VAL A 95 4.08 22.49 -4.68
N GLN A 96 5.18 23.02 -4.14
CA GLN A 96 6.50 22.39 -4.16
C GLN A 96 6.47 21.02 -3.46
N LEU A 97 5.86 20.94 -2.28
CA LEU A 97 5.66 19.70 -1.54
C LEU A 97 4.83 18.70 -2.35
N SER A 98 3.72 19.15 -2.94
CA SER A 98 2.86 18.31 -3.77
C SER A 98 3.61 17.73 -4.96
N LEU A 99 4.41 18.53 -5.66
CA LEU A 99 5.25 18.09 -6.78
C LEU A 99 6.33 17.10 -6.34
N LEU A 100 6.96 17.34 -5.18
CA LEU A 100 7.99 16.47 -4.61
C LEU A 100 7.42 15.10 -4.22
N TYR A 101 6.22 15.06 -3.63
CA TYR A 101 5.55 13.80 -3.32
C TYR A 101 5.09 13.09 -4.61
N LEU A 102 4.52 13.82 -5.57
CA LEU A 102 3.89 13.21 -6.75
C LEU A 102 4.90 12.56 -7.71
N VAL A 103 6.08 13.15 -7.92
CA VAL A 103 7.00 12.70 -8.98
C VAL A 103 8.24 12.01 -8.41
N PRO A 104 9.20 12.71 -7.77
CA PRO A 104 10.46 12.08 -7.40
C PRO A 104 10.30 11.06 -6.28
N LEU A 105 9.39 11.27 -5.32
CA LEU A 105 9.17 10.31 -4.25
C LEU A 105 8.58 8.99 -4.78
N HIS A 106 7.52 9.04 -5.59
CA HIS A 106 6.93 7.83 -6.17
C HIS A 106 7.86 7.11 -7.14
N LEU A 107 8.68 7.84 -7.89
CA LEU A 107 9.70 7.23 -8.75
C LEU A 107 10.75 6.48 -7.91
N LEU A 108 11.23 7.08 -6.81
CA LEU A 108 12.19 6.44 -5.91
C LEU A 108 11.57 5.27 -5.14
N GLU A 109 10.31 5.38 -4.70
CA GLU A 109 9.59 4.26 -4.08
C GLU A 109 9.48 3.10 -5.07
N PHE A 110 9.12 3.36 -6.33
CA PHE A 110 9.10 2.36 -7.38
C PHE A 110 10.48 1.74 -7.63
N CYS A 111 11.55 2.54 -7.78
CA CYS A 111 12.89 2.02 -8.00
C CYS A 111 13.34 1.12 -6.84
N SER A 112 13.12 1.55 -5.60
CA SER A 112 13.45 0.76 -4.40
C SER A 112 12.64 -0.54 -4.31
N ALA A 113 11.34 -0.49 -4.66
CA ALA A 113 10.47 -1.66 -4.71
C ALA A 113 10.90 -2.64 -5.79
N PHE A 114 11.19 -2.13 -7.00
CA PHE A 114 11.65 -2.92 -8.13
C PHE A 114 12.91 -3.71 -7.79
N MET A 115 13.93 -3.04 -7.25
CA MET A 115 15.18 -3.70 -6.88
C MET A 115 14.99 -4.70 -5.75
N THR A 116 14.19 -4.36 -4.74
CA THR A 116 13.87 -5.26 -3.62
C THR A 116 13.18 -6.52 -4.11
N ILE A 117 12.08 -6.39 -4.87
CA ILE A 117 11.28 -7.53 -5.36
C ILE A 117 12.09 -8.36 -6.35
N ASN A 118 12.83 -7.73 -7.27
CA ASN A 118 13.61 -8.46 -8.27
C ASN A 118 14.71 -9.33 -7.65
N VAL A 119 15.28 -8.95 -6.51
CA VAL A 119 16.29 -9.76 -5.82
C VAL A 119 15.64 -10.72 -4.82
N ALA A 120 14.61 -10.26 -4.10
CA ALA A 120 13.86 -11.08 -3.16
C ALA A 120 13.18 -12.27 -3.84
N SER A 121 12.65 -12.08 -5.06
CA SER A 121 11.98 -13.14 -5.82
C SER A 121 12.88 -14.34 -6.01
N ASP A 122 14.11 -14.11 -6.44
CA ASP A 122 15.06 -15.18 -6.72
C ASP A 122 15.54 -15.86 -5.44
N ILE A 123 15.82 -15.08 -4.38
CA ILE A 123 16.19 -15.63 -3.07
C ILE A 123 15.08 -16.52 -2.52
N TYR A 124 13.83 -16.13 -2.73
CA TYR A 124 12.65 -16.87 -2.26
C TYR A 124 12.39 -18.13 -3.08
N THR A 125 12.53 -18.09 -4.41
CA THR A 125 12.25 -19.25 -5.28
C THR A 125 13.41 -20.24 -5.37
N GLU A 126 14.66 -19.76 -5.36
CA GLU A 126 15.84 -20.61 -5.48
C GLU A 126 16.39 -21.06 -4.11
N GLU A 127 15.85 -20.53 -3.01
CA GLU A 127 16.31 -20.72 -1.62
C GLU A 127 17.83 -20.55 -1.44
N ARG A 128 18.48 -19.78 -2.33
CA ARG A 128 19.93 -19.64 -2.40
C ARG A 128 20.40 -18.33 -1.78
N LYS A 129 21.50 -18.41 -1.02
CA LYS A 129 22.25 -17.22 -0.59
C LYS A 129 23.00 -16.63 -1.78
N MET A 130 22.62 -15.42 -2.18
CA MET A 130 23.37 -14.62 -3.16
C MET A 130 24.41 -13.73 -2.48
N SER A 131 25.59 -13.61 -3.09
CA SER A 131 26.63 -12.66 -2.68
C SER A 131 26.28 -11.24 -3.13
N LEU A 132 26.81 -10.23 -2.44
CA LEU A 132 26.56 -8.82 -2.79
C LEU A 132 27.04 -8.48 -4.22
N LYS A 133 28.15 -9.09 -4.64
CA LYS A 133 28.67 -8.94 -6.01
C LYS A 133 27.71 -9.50 -7.05
N GLU A 134 27.16 -10.69 -6.82
CA GLU A 134 26.16 -11.29 -7.73
C GLU A 134 24.90 -10.42 -7.82
N ILE A 135 24.43 -9.86 -6.68
CA ILE A 135 23.25 -8.99 -6.64
C ILE A 135 23.48 -7.71 -7.46
N VAL A 136 24.62 -7.03 -7.27
CA VAL A 136 24.93 -5.77 -7.96
C VAL A 136 25.20 -5.98 -9.44
N GLN A 137 25.80 -7.12 -9.82
CA GLN A 137 26.07 -7.46 -11.22
C GLN A 137 24.84 -8.04 -11.95
N LYS A 138 23.73 -8.28 -11.24
CA LYS A 138 22.51 -8.82 -11.83
C LYS A 138 21.99 -7.86 -12.91
N PRO A 139 21.82 -8.31 -14.17
CA PRO A 139 21.35 -7.45 -15.24
C PRO A 139 19.88 -7.09 -15.03
N ILE A 140 19.58 -5.80 -15.14
CA ILE A 140 18.21 -5.29 -15.15
C ILE A 140 17.67 -5.40 -16.57
N HIS A 141 16.75 -6.34 -16.80
CA HIS A 141 16.10 -6.49 -18.09
C HIS A 141 15.20 -5.27 -18.37
N LYS A 142 15.49 -4.54 -19.45
CA LYS A 142 14.76 -3.33 -19.84
C LYS A 142 13.26 -3.57 -20.02
N ALA A 143 12.89 -4.73 -20.57
CA ALA A 143 11.50 -5.12 -20.75
C ALA A 143 10.76 -5.24 -19.41
N LYS A 144 11.35 -5.97 -18.46
CA LYS A 144 10.84 -6.15 -17.09
C LYS A 144 10.71 -4.84 -16.32
N LEU A 145 11.70 -3.95 -16.42
CA LEU A 145 11.63 -2.61 -15.81
C LEU A 145 10.49 -1.79 -16.42
N ARG A 146 10.36 -1.79 -17.76
CA ARG A 146 9.29 -1.06 -18.46
C ARG A 146 7.91 -1.59 -18.08
N ALA A 147 7.74 -2.91 -18.04
CA ALA A 147 6.51 -3.56 -17.63
C ALA A 147 6.10 -3.11 -16.21
N ALA A 148 7.02 -3.27 -15.25
CA ALA A 148 6.80 -2.89 -13.87
C ALA A 148 6.48 -1.40 -13.71
N PHE A 149 7.17 -0.53 -14.47
CA PHE A 149 6.94 0.91 -14.42
C PHE A 149 5.54 1.28 -14.91
N ILE A 150 5.09 0.70 -16.03
CA ILE A 150 3.74 0.95 -16.57
C ILE A 150 2.68 0.49 -15.55
N THR A 151 2.82 -0.73 -15.00
CA THR A 151 1.87 -1.25 -14.00
C THR A 151 1.85 -0.39 -12.74
N SER A 152 3.03 0.05 -12.26
CA SER A 152 3.15 0.96 -11.12
C SER A 152 2.45 2.30 -11.37
N LEU A 153 2.56 2.86 -12.59
CA LEU A 153 1.86 4.09 -12.95
C LEU A 153 0.34 3.91 -12.84
N TYR A 154 -0.22 2.83 -13.38
CA TYR A 154 -1.66 2.54 -13.26
C TYR A 154 -2.08 2.35 -11.81
N ALA A 155 -1.36 1.52 -11.05
CA ALA A 155 -1.62 1.28 -9.62
C ALA A 155 -1.58 2.59 -8.82
N HIS A 156 -0.63 3.46 -9.14
CA HIS A 156 -0.46 4.75 -8.49
C HIS A 156 -1.59 5.74 -8.83
N VAL A 157 -1.98 5.84 -10.10
CA VAL A 157 -3.10 6.70 -10.54
C VAL A 157 -4.41 6.24 -9.92
N LEU A 158 -4.68 4.93 -9.89
CA LEU A 158 -5.87 4.37 -9.25
C LEU A 158 -5.89 4.67 -7.74
N SER A 159 -4.76 4.48 -7.07
CA SER A 159 -4.61 4.76 -5.64
C SER A 159 -4.82 6.23 -5.30
N THR A 160 -4.12 7.13 -5.98
CA THR A 160 -4.21 8.58 -5.74
C THR A 160 -5.59 9.15 -6.06
N THR A 161 -6.21 8.71 -7.16
CA THR A 161 -7.57 9.15 -7.52
C THR A 161 -8.59 8.70 -6.47
N THR A 162 -8.47 7.46 -5.97
CA THR A 162 -9.38 6.94 -4.94
C THR A 162 -9.19 7.68 -3.61
N LEU A 163 -7.94 7.93 -3.21
CA LEU A 163 -7.62 8.71 -2.00
C LEU A 163 -8.12 10.16 -2.12
N LEU A 164 -7.95 10.80 -3.28
CA LEU A 164 -8.43 12.16 -3.50
C LEU A 164 -9.95 12.22 -3.41
N GLY A 165 -10.65 11.24 -3.96
CA GLY A 165 -12.10 11.10 -3.81
C GLY A 165 -12.54 10.90 -2.35
N LEU A 166 -11.81 10.07 -1.58
CA LEU A 166 -12.05 9.90 -0.14
C LEU A 166 -11.83 11.19 0.64
N MET A 167 -10.74 11.91 0.37
CA MET A 167 -10.45 13.20 1.00
C MET A 167 -11.53 14.23 0.69
N TRP A 168 -11.95 14.32 -0.57
CA TRP A 168 -13.06 15.19 -0.99
C TRP A 168 -14.36 14.88 -0.23
N LEU A 169 -14.68 13.60 -0.05
CA LEU A 169 -15.85 13.15 0.69
C LEU A 169 -15.77 13.57 2.16
N VAL A 170 -14.60 13.43 2.81
CA VAL A 170 -14.37 13.86 4.20
C VAL A 170 -14.49 15.39 4.33
N THR A 171 -13.90 16.15 3.42
CA THR A 171 -13.96 17.62 3.45
C THR A 171 -15.39 18.12 3.24
N THR A 172 -16.11 17.53 2.30
CA THR A 172 -17.53 17.84 2.04
C THR A 172 -18.40 17.49 3.26
N TYR A 173 -18.14 16.34 3.89
CA TYR A 173 -18.80 15.93 5.12
C TYR A 173 -18.60 16.94 6.26
N TYR A 174 -17.35 17.36 6.51
CA TYR A 174 -17.04 18.32 7.56
C TYR A 174 -17.74 19.67 7.35
N ALA A 175 -17.75 20.17 6.10
CA ALA A 175 -18.40 21.43 5.75
C ALA A 175 -19.93 21.40 5.93
N ILE A 176 -20.59 20.28 5.61
CA ILE A 176 -22.05 20.12 5.75
C ILE A 176 -22.44 19.97 7.24
N PHE A 177 -21.65 19.25 8.03
CA PHE A 177 -21.97 18.90 9.42
C PHE A 177 -21.98 20.10 10.38
N TRP A 178 -21.13 21.11 10.15
CA TRP A 178 -21.02 22.27 11.04
C TRP A 178 -22.28 23.16 11.06
N ASN A 179 -23.14 23.07 10.04
CA ASN A 179 -24.25 24.00 9.82
C ASN A 179 -25.65 23.51 10.28
N SER A 180 -25.81 22.33 10.91
CA SER A 180 -27.17 21.86 11.26
C SER A 180 -27.26 20.92 12.48
N VAL A 181 -28.39 20.97 13.20
CA VAL A 181 -28.75 20.14 14.37
C VAL A 181 -29.22 18.72 13.95
N VAL A 182 -29.46 18.47 12.65
CA VAL A 182 -29.77 17.14 12.07
C VAL A 182 -28.53 16.20 12.03
N SER A 183 -27.53 16.51 12.87
CA SER A 183 -26.12 16.17 12.70
C SER A 183 -25.78 14.70 12.97
N VAL A 184 -26.40 14.09 13.99
CA VAL A 184 -25.98 12.78 14.48
C VAL A 184 -26.30 11.65 13.50
N PHE A 185 -27.51 11.61 12.93
CA PHE A 185 -27.89 10.55 11.98
C PHE A 185 -27.10 10.63 10.68
N LEU A 186 -26.89 11.84 10.15
CA LEU A 186 -26.07 12.06 8.96
C LEU A 186 -24.60 11.72 9.23
N ALA A 187 -24.08 12.04 10.41
CA ALA A 187 -22.72 11.66 10.83
C ALA A 187 -22.54 10.15 10.94
N VAL A 188 -23.50 9.44 11.53
CA VAL A 188 -23.44 7.98 11.60
C VAL A 188 -23.48 7.38 10.19
N PHE A 189 -24.36 7.86 9.31
CA PHE A 189 -24.46 7.35 7.94
C PHE A 189 -23.21 7.64 7.10
N HIS A 190 -22.72 8.88 7.09
CA HIS A 190 -21.55 9.27 6.30
C HIS A 190 -20.26 8.68 6.88
N GLY A 191 -20.15 8.59 8.21
CA GLY A 191 -19.06 7.89 8.87
C GLY A 191 -19.03 6.41 8.50
N ALA A 192 -20.17 5.73 8.50
CA ALA A 192 -20.27 4.34 8.04
C ALA A 192 -19.89 4.19 6.56
N ALA A 193 -20.35 5.10 5.70
CA ALA A 193 -20.00 5.13 4.28
C ALA A 193 -18.49 5.34 4.06
N PHE A 194 -17.88 6.26 4.78
CA PHE A 194 -16.44 6.50 4.74
C PHE A 194 -15.66 5.26 5.17
N VAL A 195 -16.03 4.62 6.28
CA VAL A 195 -15.39 3.39 6.77
C VAL A 195 -15.55 2.26 5.75
N ALA A 196 -16.72 2.11 5.13
CA ALA A 196 -16.95 1.11 4.08
C ALA A 196 -16.08 1.34 2.85
N LEU A 197 -16.00 2.59 2.35
CA LEU A 197 -15.14 2.93 1.21
C LEU A 197 -13.66 2.79 1.54
N LEU A 198 -13.25 3.13 2.77
CA LEU A 198 -11.88 2.92 3.23
C LEU A 198 -11.54 1.43 3.23
N MET A 199 -12.39 0.57 3.80
CA MET A 199 -12.18 -0.88 3.74
C MET A 199 -12.05 -1.37 2.29
N LYS A 200 -12.88 -0.84 1.37
CA LYS A 200 -12.82 -1.23 -0.03
C LYS A 200 -11.55 -0.76 -0.73
N TYR A 201 -11.09 0.47 -0.44
CA TYR A 201 -9.80 0.98 -0.90
C TYR A 201 -8.65 0.08 -0.43
N MET A 202 -8.71 -0.42 0.80
CA MET A 202 -7.68 -1.29 1.36
C MET A 202 -7.60 -2.64 0.64
N GLU A 203 -8.75 -3.25 0.32
CA GLU A 203 -8.80 -4.45 -0.54
C GLU A 203 -8.19 -4.19 -1.92
N TRP A 204 -8.59 -3.09 -2.58
CA TRP A 204 -8.06 -2.75 -3.90
C TRP A 204 -6.56 -2.42 -3.87
N SER A 205 -6.08 -1.78 -2.80
CA SER A 205 -4.66 -1.48 -2.64
C SER A 205 -3.80 -2.75 -2.54
N ALA A 206 -4.36 -3.85 -2.01
CA ALA A 206 -3.71 -5.15 -2.00
C ALA A 206 -3.51 -5.67 -3.43
N ALA A 207 -4.57 -5.64 -4.24
CA ALA A 207 -4.51 -6.03 -5.65
C ALA A 207 -3.57 -5.11 -6.46
N TRP A 208 -3.58 -3.80 -6.24
CA TRP A 208 -2.69 -2.89 -6.96
C TRP A 208 -1.21 -3.10 -6.61
N LYS A 209 -0.87 -3.43 -5.35
CA LYS A 209 0.52 -3.75 -4.98
C LYS A 209 0.95 -5.10 -5.52
N MET A 210 0.06 -6.08 -5.49
CA MET A 210 0.28 -7.41 -6.04
C MET A 210 0.44 -7.38 -7.57
N SER A 211 -0.28 -6.52 -8.30
CA SER A 211 -0.09 -6.35 -9.75
C SER A 211 1.31 -5.84 -10.10
N VAL A 212 1.87 -4.93 -9.31
CA VAL A 212 3.26 -4.47 -9.47
C VAL A 212 4.25 -5.63 -9.24
N VAL A 213 4.02 -6.45 -8.20
CA VAL A 213 4.82 -7.66 -7.96
C VAL A 213 4.73 -8.61 -9.16
N ILE A 214 3.53 -8.92 -9.64
CA ILE A 214 3.30 -9.78 -10.81
C ILE A 214 4.04 -9.23 -12.02
N SER A 215 4.04 -7.91 -12.21
CA SER A 215 4.72 -7.29 -13.32
C SER A 215 6.24 -7.43 -13.27
N ILE A 216 6.81 -7.46 -12.06
CA ILE A 216 8.24 -7.71 -11.84
C ILE A 216 8.56 -9.20 -11.98
N VAL A 217 7.74 -10.08 -11.43
CA VAL A 217 8.03 -11.52 -11.35
C VAL A 217 7.67 -12.25 -12.65
N GLU A 218 6.51 -11.97 -13.23
CA GLU A 218 5.96 -12.66 -14.42
C GLU A 218 6.08 -11.85 -15.72
N GLU A 219 6.68 -10.65 -15.67
CA GLU A 219 6.89 -9.76 -16.83
C GLU A 219 5.62 -9.33 -17.59
N LYS A 220 4.44 -9.52 -16.97
CA LYS A 220 3.15 -9.00 -17.47
C LYS A 220 3.03 -7.51 -17.17
N TYR A 221 2.28 -6.74 -17.97
CA TYR A 221 2.29 -5.28 -17.83
C TYR A 221 0.91 -4.65 -17.86
N GLY A 222 0.77 -3.51 -17.17
CA GLY A 222 -0.40 -2.65 -17.21
C GLY A 222 -1.68 -3.35 -16.74
N MET A 223 -2.72 -3.28 -17.57
CA MET A 223 -4.03 -3.83 -17.25
C MET A 223 -4.03 -5.35 -17.13
N ASP A 224 -3.21 -6.07 -17.92
CA ASP A 224 -3.13 -7.52 -17.83
C ASP A 224 -2.64 -7.97 -16.44
N ALA A 225 -1.61 -7.28 -15.92
CA ALA A 225 -1.10 -7.54 -14.57
C ALA A 225 -2.14 -7.22 -13.48
N LEU A 226 -2.97 -6.19 -13.68
CA LEU A 226 -4.06 -5.84 -12.76
C LEU A 226 -5.17 -6.90 -12.78
N VAL A 227 -5.59 -7.36 -13.96
CA VAL A 227 -6.62 -8.41 -14.10
C VAL A 227 -6.16 -9.71 -13.47
N ILE A 228 -4.90 -10.08 -13.66
CA ILE A 228 -4.33 -11.30 -13.08
C ILE A 228 -4.19 -11.17 -11.56
N SER A 229 -3.85 -9.97 -11.08
CA SER A 229 -3.85 -9.73 -9.65
C SER A 229 -5.25 -9.83 -9.05
N ASP A 230 -6.27 -9.34 -9.73
CA ASP A 230 -7.66 -9.46 -9.28
C ASP A 230 -8.11 -10.92 -9.25
N TYR A 231 -7.75 -11.70 -10.28
CA TYR A 231 -7.99 -13.15 -10.33
C TYR A 231 -7.39 -13.89 -9.13
N PHE A 232 -6.11 -13.66 -8.83
CA PHE A 232 -5.46 -14.33 -7.69
C PHE A 232 -5.91 -13.78 -6.33
N ASN A 233 -6.33 -12.51 -6.26
CA ASN A 233 -6.89 -11.92 -5.04
C ASN A 233 -8.33 -12.41 -4.77
N SER A 234 -9.05 -12.83 -5.81
CA SER A 234 -10.40 -13.38 -5.71
C SER A 234 -10.43 -14.60 -4.79
N GLY A 235 -11.16 -14.47 -3.67
CA GLY A 235 -11.22 -15.49 -2.62
C GLY A 235 -10.16 -15.38 -1.52
N SER A 236 -9.22 -14.43 -1.59
CA SER A 236 -8.29 -14.09 -0.51
C SER A 236 -8.39 -12.62 -0.06
N GLU A 237 -9.39 -11.87 -0.55
CA GLU A 237 -9.61 -10.44 -0.32
C GLU A 237 -9.47 -10.01 1.15
N ARG A 238 -10.06 -10.76 2.08
CA ARG A 238 -9.97 -10.43 3.52
C ARG A 238 -8.54 -10.44 4.03
N ARG A 239 -7.68 -11.35 3.54
CA ARG A 239 -6.27 -11.39 3.93
C ARG A 239 -5.50 -10.22 3.36
N GLY A 240 -5.74 -9.88 2.09
CA GLY A 240 -5.22 -8.67 1.47
C GLY A 240 -5.62 -7.42 2.27
N LEU A 241 -6.89 -7.31 2.67
CA LEU A 241 -7.39 -6.24 3.53
C LEU A 241 -6.65 -6.17 4.86
N PHE A 242 -6.49 -7.29 5.59
CA PHE A 242 -5.80 -7.27 6.87
C PHE A 242 -4.31 -6.95 6.72
N LEU A 243 -3.67 -7.43 5.65
CA LEU A 243 -2.27 -7.13 5.35
C LEU A 243 -2.08 -5.63 5.10
N MET A 244 -2.95 -5.04 4.29
CA MET A 244 -2.92 -3.59 4.04
C MET A 244 -3.23 -2.83 5.33
N LEU A 245 -4.22 -3.26 6.11
CA LEU A 245 -4.58 -2.62 7.38
C LEU A 245 -3.39 -2.57 8.35
N PHE A 246 -2.61 -3.64 8.44
CA PHE A 246 -1.40 -3.67 9.23
C PHE A 246 -0.38 -2.61 8.77
N PHE A 247 -0.06 -2.57 7.47
CA PHE A 247 0.94 -1.62 6.95
C PHE A 247 0.48 -0.16 7.01
N TYR A 248 -0.75 0.15 6.58
CA TYR A 248 -1.26 1.52 6.63
C TYR A 248 -1.48 1.99 8.07
N GLY A 249 -1.97 1.12 8.96
CA GLY A 249 -2.12 1.45 10.38
C GLY A 249 -0.78 1.73 11.03
N TRP A 250 0.24 0.94 10.70
CA TRP A 250 1.61 1.16 11.16
C TRP A 250 2.20 2.49 10.64
N ASP A 251 2.08 2.77 9.34
CA ASP A 251 2.52 4.03 8.73
C ASP A 251 1.86 5.24 9.41
N PHE A 252 0.56 5.13 9.72
CA PHE A 252 -0.18 6.15 10.45
C PHE A 252 0.34 6.36 11.87
N VAL A 253 0.60 5.29 12.62
CA VAL A 253 1.15 5.36 13.99
C VAL A 253 2.54 6.00 13.99
N ILE A 254 3.42 5.63 13.07
CA ILE A 254 4.75 6.25 12.95
C ILE A 254 4.64 7.76 12.76
N ARG A 255 3.78 8.20 11.82
CA ARG A 255 3.57 9.62 11.53
C ARG A 255 2.92 10.37 12.70
N ALA A 256 1.99 9.74 13.42
CA ALA A 256 1.36 10.33 14.59
C ALA A 256 2.37 10.55 15.73
N VAL A 257 3.24 9.56 16.00
CA VAL A 257 4.28 9.66 17.03
C VAL A 257 5.28 10.77 16.70
N SER A 258 5.64 10.95 15.43
CA SER A 258 6.58 12.00 15.03
C SER A 258 6.02 13.42 15.11
N LEU A 259 4.69 13.60 15.04
CA LEU A 259 4.08 14.89 15.31
C LEU A 259 4.23 15.30 16.79
N TYR A 260 4.35 14.30 17.67
CA TYR A 260 4.55 14.52 19.10
C TYR A 260 6.03 14.58 19.50
N TRP A 261 6.89 13.83 18.83
CA TRP A 261 8.32 13.74 19.14
C TRP A 261 9.16 14.13 17.92
N ASN A 262 10.04 15.12 18.06
CA ASN A 262 10.93 15.68 17.01
C ASN A 262 11.98 14.71 16.42
N GLY A 263 11.71 13.41 16.41
CA GLY A 263 12.59 12.35 15.92
C GLY A 263 12.44 12.04 14.42
N ILE A 264 12.50 13.06 13.54
CA ILE A 264 12.31 12.89 12.08
C ILE A 264 13.25 11.82 11.50
N MET A 265 14.52 11.84 11.90
CA MET A 265 15.50 10.88 11.39
C MET A 265 15.10 9.42 11.72
N LEU A 266 14.69 9.18 12.97
CA LEU A 266 14.28 7.85 13.43
C LEU A 266 12.97 7.41 12.77
N GLN A 267 12.01 8.33 12.64
CA GLN A 267 10.74 8.13 11.94
C GLN A 267 10.98 7.70 10.48
N VAL A 268 11.82 8.43 9.75
CA VAL A 268 12.10 8.12 8.34
C VAL A 268 12.85 6.80 8.20
N CYS A 269 13.77 6.47 9.13
CA CYS A 269 14.42 5.16 9.17
C CYS A 269 13.38 4.03 9.28
N PHE A 270 12.44 4.13 10.24
CA PHE A 270 11.38 3.13 10.40
C PHE A 270 10.46 3.08 9.18
N PHE A 271 10.09 4.22 8.60
CA PHE A 271 9.27 4.28 7.41
C PHE A 271 9.93 3.57 6.22
N CYS A 272 11.22 3.79 5.98
CA CYS A 272 11.96 3.09 4.94
C CYS A 272 11.98 1.57 5.16
N LEU A 273 12.29 1.11 6.38
CA LEU A 273 12.29 -0.32 6.71
C LEU A 273 10.90 -0.94 6.49
N CYS A 274 9.85 -0.26 6.94
CA CYS A 274 8.47 -0.72 6.77
C CYS A 274 8.03 -0.74 5.32
N ASN A 275 8.47 0.24 4.51
CA ASN A 275 8.22 0.24 3.08
C ASN A 275 8.86 -0.99 2.41
N MET A 276 10.08 -1.35 2.79
CA MET A 276 10.73 -2.56 2.27
C MET A 276 9.97 -3.82 2.69
N MET A 277 9.59 -3.91 3.97
CA MET A 277 8.79 -5.01 4.50
C MET A 277 7.43 -5.13 3.79
N LYS A 278 6.78 -4.01 3.49
CA LYS A 278 5.49 -3.93 2.76
C LYS A 278 5.59 -4.57 1.37
N TRP A 279 6.65 -4.28 0.63
CA TRP A 279 6.88 -4.86 -0.70
C TRP A 279 7.23 -6.35 -0.63
N MET A 280 8.08 -6.75 0.32
CA MET A 280 8.39 -8.17 0.53
C MET A 280 7.15 -8.98 0.95
N ALA A 281 6.34 -8.44 1.87
CA ALA A 281 5.10 -9.08 2.28
C ALA A 281 4.08 -9.15 1.14
N SER A 282 4.01 -8.13 0.28
CA SER A 282 3.18 -8.16 -0.94
C SER A 282 3.66 -9.25 -1.91
N MET A 283 4.98 -9.47 -2.01
CA MET A 283 5.53 -10.56 -2.80
C MET A 283 5.20 -11.94 -2.23
N VAL A 284 5.41 -12.16 -0.93
CA VAL A 284 5.05 -13.42 -0.26
C VAL A 284 3.53 -13.67 -0.39
N TYR A 285 2.72 -12.63 -0.20
CA TYR A 285 1.27 -12.70 -0.40
C TYR A 285 0.91 -13.12 -1.83
N PHE A 286 1.62 -12.62 -2.83
CA PHE A 286 1.45 -13.06 -4.21
C PHE A 286 1.70 -14.57 -4.38
N TYR A 287 2.82 -15.07 -3.86
CA TYR A 287 3.15 -16.50 -3.94
C TYR A 287 2.15 -17.38 -3.18
N ASP A 288 1.68 -16.96 -2.00
CA ASP A 288 0.64 -17.66 -1.24
C ASP A 288 -0.69 -17.71 -2.02
N CYS A 289 -1.12 -16.59 -2.61
CA CYS A 289 -2.34 -16.56 -3.42
C CYS A 289 -2.23 -17.47 -4.65
N LYS A 290 -1.09 -17.41 -5.34
CA LYS A 290 -0.82 -18.24 -6.52
C LYS A 290 -0.84 -19.73 -6.19
N SER A 291 -0.19 -20.15 -5.09
CA SER A 291 -0.21 -21.56 -4.64
C SER A 291 -1.62 -22.05 -4.38
N ARG A 292 -2.45 -21.25 -3.71
CA ARG A 292 -3.82 -21.63 -3.36
C ARG A 292 -4.74 -21.75 -4.57
N VAL A 293 -4.56 -20.90 -5.58
CA VAL A 293 -5.33 -21.01 -6.82
C VAL A 293 -4.94 -22.28 -7.57
N LEU A 294 -3.64 -22.58 -7.65
CA LEU A 294 -3.15 -23.83 -8.26
C LEU A 294 -3.64 -25.08 -7.51
N GLU A 295 -3.65 -25.07 -6.17
CA GLU A 295 -4.18 -26.17 -5.36
C GLU A 295 -5.67 -26.42 -5.65
N LYS A 296 -6.48 -25.35 -5.75
CA LYS A 296 -7.91 -25.48 -6.07
C LYS A 296 -8.13 -26.04 -7.48
N GLU A 297 -7.38 -25.57 -8.47
CA GLU A 297 -7.47 -26.06 -9.85
C GLU A 297 -7.12 -27.56 -9.93
N LEU A 298 -6.08 -28.00 -9.21
CA LEU A 298 -5.70 -29.42 -9.11
C LEU A 298 -6.78 -30.27 -8.42
N ASP A 299 -7.36 -29.79 -7.33
CA ASP A 299 -8.45 -30.48 -6.62
C ASP A 299 -9.71 -30.62 -7.48
N GLU A 300 -10.06 -29.59 -8.25
CA GLU A 300 -11.18 -29.62 -9.19
C GLU A 300 -10.94 -30.59 -10.36
N GLU A 301 -9.72 -30.63 -10.91
CA GLU A 301 -9.34 -31.59 -11.94
C GLU A 301 -9.41 -33.04 -11.44
N MET A 302 -8.90 -33.30 -10.23
CA MET A 302 -9.01 -34.62 -9.61
C MET A 302 -10.46 -35.00 -9.34
N GLY A 303 -11.28 -34.08 -8.86
CA GLY A 303 -12.72 -34.29 -8.65
C GLY A 303 -13.47 -34.62 -9.94
N LYS A 304 -13.14 -33.95 -11.06
CA LYS A 304 -13.71 -34.26 -12.39
C LYS A 304 -13.28 -35.64 -12.89
N LYS A 305 -12.01 -36.02 -12.70
CA LYS A 305 -11.51 -37.35 -13.07
C LYS A 305 -12.20 -38.48 -12.30
N ILE A 306 -12.39 -38.32 -10.99
CA ILE A 306 -13.07 -39.31 -10.15
C ILE A 306 -14.53 -39.49 -10.60
N LYS A 307 -15.28 -38.40 -10.84
CA LYS A 307 -16.65 -38.47 -11.34
C LYS A 307 -16.77 -39.16 -12.70
N GLY A 308 -15.84 -38.89 -13.62
CA GLY A 308 -15.82 -39.55 -14.93
C GLY A 308 -15.55 -41.06 -14.85
N ILE A 309 -14.71 -41.49 -13.89
CA ILE A 309 -14.45 -42.92 -13.63
C ILE A 309 -15.68 -43.59 -13.02
N ASP A 310 -16.36 -42.94 -12.07
CA ASP A 310 -17.58 -43.48 -11.46
C ASP A 310 -18.71 -43.64 -12.49
N GLU A 311 -18.92 -42.66 -13.37
CA GLU A 311 -19.91 -42.74 -14.47
C GLU A 311 -19.58 -43.88 -15.45
N GLN A 312 -18.32 -44.02 -15.88
CA GLN A 312 -17.91 -45.15 -16.74
C GLN A 312 -18.05 -46.52 -16.05
N SER A 313 -17.79 -46.60 -14.75
CA SER A 313 -17.94 -47.83 -13.96
C SER A 313 -19.41 -48.22 -13.70
N SER A 314 -20.32 -47.25 -13.78
CA SER A 314 -21.76 -47.45 -13.65
C SER A 314 -22.38 -47.93 -14.98
N LEU A 315 -21.92 -47.39 -16.11
CA LEU A 315 -22.32 -47.82 -17.46
C LEU A 315 -21.77 -49.20 -17.85
N ALA A 316 -20.65 -49.63 -17.27
CA ALA A 316 -20.10 -50.98 -17.48
C ALA A 316 -20.77 -52.07 -16.62
N ARG A 317 -21.69 -51.70 -15.73
CA ARG A 317 -22.43 -52.60 -14.85
C ARG A 317 -23.89 -52.85 -15.28
N GLU A 318 -24.34 -52.18 -16.34
CA GLU A 318 -25.59 -52.47 -17.07
C GLU A 318 -25.30 -53.33 -18.31
#